data_AF-A0A937Z2U2-F1
#
_entry.id   AF-A0A937Z2U2-F1
#
_cell.length_a   1.000
_cell.length_b   1.000
_cell.length_c   1.000
_cell.angle_alpha   90.00
_cell.angle_beta   90.00
_cell.angle_gamma   90.00
#
_symmetry.space_group_name_H-M   'P 1'
#
loop_
_entity.id
_entity.type
_entity.pdbx_description
1 polymer ?
#
loop_
_entity_poly.entity_id
_entity_poly.type
_entity_poly.pdbx_seq_one_letter_code
_entity_poly.pdbx_strand_id
1 'polypeptide(L)'
;MGQWPRLCLPVVAVLMLGGVCRAQGAVRTPLSTPELGALPPWVSRVTAAQGEPPGTTIVVNSLGRWPFGVKADGVIHLEEAFSYAAQDPAANQILFASALDGPNGIVFDDRWFGGETLSGDGDSIVGDFGSWDPRVKLAEELYVTGSSCTVRGLCLRWCEVSGDDNRVRACHFGLDLDGETSWAPGYVYGLNVTGNRNTIGGDRVWYRNHFGRAAGGPVGVNGSENVFCTNVVGLKPDLWTPLDDPPTSGVWVGGHHNQIGGIENRFNCIYATDTCMDIGGNTGDDGHHNAIRMNYLGQNNAKAKCKYGLVIEDGARGNIIGGPVSPEYGPNVIVNFTVAGIMIEPRCHGTTIVGSCIGMDQWGNGVAPDEPAWGVVVGRSVSGTKIGSSAPTQRNRFGRPGIRIREGATNTVIRGNWMGLDDANRPVGAEYYHHGIEAIGAERLTIGGQHRSGADEGNLLVGHAVAIHLTDCTGPVVIEGNTIGALPDRSAPAGGRGFGITLEGCASVRIGPRIAETTASGGEAPTGVPSSLYGNLIMPGRGSIGISLGSCSSVQIEGNLIGWEDPAAAPGGDQGIRVGLACRAIRIGGSLGNRICRNDQNVGVYGADDVTLTNNKIRSATAGDGVLIGF
;
A
#
# COMPACT_ATOMS: atom_id res chain seq x y z
N MET A 1 -19.93 31.99 14.06
CA MET A 1 -21.17 31.92 14.88
C MET A 1 -21.88 30.63 14.53
N GLY A 2 -22.21 29.79 15.52
CA GLY A 2 -22.89 28.50 15.34
C GLY A 2 -22.42 27.47 16.37
N GLN A 3 -23.04 27.49 17.56
CA GLN A 3 -22.76 26.60 18.69
C GLN A 3 -23.42 25.23 18.48
N TRP A 4 -22.71 24.17 18.86
CA TRP A 4 -23.23 22.79 18.96
C TRP A 4 -23.67 22.49 20.41
N PRO A 5 -24.78 21.76 20.66
CA PRO A 5 -25.19 21.43 22.01
C PRO A 5 -24.47 20.18 22.52
N ARG A 6 -24.02 20.27 23.78
CA ARG A 6 -23.48 19.15 24.58
C ARG A 6 -24.63 18.27 25.08
N LEU A 7 -24.53 16.96 24.87
CA LEU A 7 -25.40 15.98 25.52
C LEU A 7 -24.64 15.37 26.71
N CYS A 8 -25.16 15.58 27.92
CA CYS A 8 -24.74 14.93 29.16
C CYS A 8 -25.48 13.59 29.31
N LEU A 9 -24.77 12.53 29.72
CA LEU A 9 -25.35 11.29 30.24
C LEU A 9 -24.92 11.11 31.70
N PRO A 10 -25.82 10.68 32.61
CA PRO A 10 -25.54 10.60 34.04
C PRO A 10 -24.91 9.27 34.44
N VAL A 11 -23.97 9.37 35.38
CA VAL A 11 -23.42 8.28 36.19
C VAL A 11 -24.49 7.84 37.20
N VAL A 12 -24.80 6.55 37.25
CA VAL A 12 -25.54 5.94 38.37
C VAL A 12 -24.67 4.86 38.98
N ALA A 13 -24.15 5.15 40.18
CA ALA A 13 -23.55 4.18 41.08
C ALA A 13 -24.67 3.51 41.89
N VAL A 14 -24.64 2.17 42.00
CA VAL A 14 -25.45 1.44 42.97
C VAL A 14 -24.52 0.69 43.91
N LEU A 15 -24.39 1.27 45.11
CA LEU A 15 -23.95 0.59 46.32
C LEU A 15 -25.15 -0.16 46.92
N MET A 16 -25.00 -1.45 47.23
CA MET A 16 -25.81 -2.11 48.24
C MET A 16 -24.92 -2.99 49.13
N LEU A 17 -24.61 -2.45 50.31
CA LEU A 17 -24.25 -3.18 51.51
C LEU A 17 -25.54 -3.65 52.21
N GLY A 18 -25.57 -4.90 52.65
CA GLY A 18 -26.65 -5.42 53.47
C GLY A 18 -26.38 -6.83 53.95
N GLY A 19 -25.66 -6.97 55.06
CA GLY A 19 -25.50 -8.24 55.77
C GLY A 19 -26.67 -8.52 56.72
N VAL A 20 -26.93 -9.81 56.98
CA VAL A 20 -27.58 -10.31 58.20
C VAL A 20 -26.95 -11.66 58.60
N CYS A 21 -26.75 -11.81 59.90
CA CYS A 21 -25.97 -12.83 60.62
C CYS A 21 -26.74 -14.11 61.02
N ARG A 22 -25.96 -15.19 61.28
CA ARG A 22 -26.07 -16.25 62.34
C ARG A 22 -27.26 -17.25 62.26
N ALA A 23 -27.16 -18.55 62.62
CA ALA A 23 -26.19 -19.30 63.42
C ALA A 23 -26.29 -20.86 63.27
N GLN A 24 -25.18 -21.54 63.61
CA GLN A 24 -24.99 -22.73 64.48
C GLN A 24 -25.17 -24.21 64.04
N GLY A 25 -24.15 -25.01 64.45
CA GLY A 25 -24.21 -26.46 64.77
C GLY A 25 -23.19 -27.34 64.00
N ALA A 26 -21.94 -27.50 64.47
CA ALA A 26 -21.38 -28.70 65.15
C ALA A 26 -21.30 -29.96 64.25
N VAL A 27 -20.18 -30.69 64.06
CA VAL A 27 -19.33 -31.41 65.03
C VAL A 27 -18.01 -31.80 64.33
N ARG A 28 -16.86 -31.72 65.03
CA ARG A 28 -15.60 -32.40 64.66
C ARG A 28 -15.49 -33.72 65.40
N THR A 29 -15.18 -34.81 64.70
CA THR A 29 -14.39 -35.94 65.22
C THR A 29 -13.46 -36.46 64.12
N PRO A 30 -12.23 -36.92 64.46
CA PRO A 30 -11.25 -37.42 63.50
C PRO A 30 -11.38 -38.94 63.33
N LEU A 31 -11.38 -39.43 62.10
CA LEU A 31 -11.28 -40.87 61.81
C LEU A 31 -10.28 -41.13 60.68
N SER A 32 -9.16 -41.73 61.09
CA SER A 32 -8.38 -42.79 60.46
C SER A 32 -8.12 -42.76 58.94
N THR A 33 -6.82 -42.79 58.62
CA THR A 33 -6.25 -43.37 57.39
C THR A 33 -6.90 -44.69 56.99
N PRO A 34 -7.42 -44.84 55.76
CA PRO A 34 -7.58 -46.14 55.13
C PRO A 34 -6.34 -46.48 54.29
N GLU A 35 -5.98 -47.75 54.38
CA GLU A 35 -4.91 -48.44 53.67
C GLU A 35 -5.03 -48.32 52.14
N LEU A 36 -3.87 -48.35 51.49
CA LEU A 36 -3.68 -48.43 50.04
C LEU A 36 -4.39 -49.67 49.46
N GLY A 37 -5.63 -49.49 49.01
CA GLY A 37 -6.32 -50.40 48.10
C GLY A 37 -5.88 -50.15 46.66
N ALA A 38 -5.64 -51.23 45.91
CA ALA A 38 -5.20 -51.23 44.52
C ALA A 38 -6.06 -50.32 43.61
N LEU A 39 -5.37 -49.46 42.83
CA LEU A 39 -6.00 -48.63 41.80
C LEU A 39 -6.47 -49.49 40.61
N PRO A 40 -7.64 -49.18 40.00
CA PRO A 40 -8.17 -49.90 38.84
C PRO A 40 -7.41 -49.58 37.53
N PRO A 41 -7.49 -50.44 36.49
CA PRO A 41 -6.57 -50.48 35.35
C PRO A 41 -6.70 -49.37 34.28
N TRP A 42 -7.35 -48.25 34.59
CA TRP A 42 -7.58 -47.13 33.65
C TRP A 42 -6.86 -45.83 34.04
N VAL A 43 -5.91 -45.91 34.99
CA VAL A 43 -4.95 -44.84 35.25
C VAL A 43 -3.71 -45.08 34.37
N SER A 44 -3.66 -44.47 33.20
CA SER A 44 -2.40 -44.32 32.46
C SER A 44 -1.50 -43.34 33.20
N ARG A 45 -0.37 -43.83 33.73
CA ARG A 45 0.69 -43.02 34.31
C ARG A 45 1.20 -42.00 33.28
N VAL A 46 1.30 -40.74 33.68
CA VAL A 46 2.33 -39.84 33.16
C VAL A 46 3.64 -40.32 33.78
N THR A 47 4.43 -41.09 33.03
CA THR A 47 5.82 -41.38 33.41
C THR A 47 6.71 -40.29 32.84
N ALA A 48 6.97 -39.25 33.63
CA ALA A 48 8.31 -38.67 33.63
C ALA A 48 9.11 -39.47 34.67
N ALA A 49 10.01 -40.33 34.21
CA ALA A 49 10.95 -40.96 35.13
C ALA A 49 11.92 -39.86 35.62
N GLN A 50 12.06 -39.70 36.94
CA GLN A 50 13.12 -38.84 37.50
C GLN A 50 14.48 -39.34 36.98
N GLY A 51 15.10 -38.57 36.08
CA GLY A 51 16.44 -38.83 35.55
C GLY A 51 16.60 -38.95 34.03
N GLU A 52 15.60 -38.56 33.22
CA GLU A 52 15.77 -38.51 31.76
C GLU A 52 16.71 -37.36 31.30
N PRO A 53 17.46 -37.53 30.20
CA PRO A 53 18.38 -36.52 29.70
C PRO A 53 17.65 -35.28 29.15
N PRO A 54 18.33 -34.12 29.00
CA PRO A 54 17.73 -32.91 28.45
C PRO A 54 17.12 -33.17 27.07
N GLY A 55 15.83 -32.87 26.88
CA GLY A 55 15.12 -33.04 25.60
C GLY A 55 13.80 -33.83 25.63
N THR A 56 13.19 -34.07 26.79
CA THR A 56 11.95 -34.85 26.89
C THR A 56 10.75 -34.10 26.31
N THR A 57 10.09 -34.68 25.31
CA THR A 57 8.80 -34.19 24.76
C THR A 57 7.65 -34.69 25.64
N ILE A 58 6.85 -33.77 26.19
CA ILE A 58 5.61 -34.15 26.89
C ILE A 58 4.49 -34.24 25.85
N VAL A 59 4.06 -35.47 25.53
CA VAL A 59 2.90 -35.72 24.66
C VAL A 59 1.66 -35.87 25.54
N VAL A 60 0.75 -34.89 25.47
CA VAL A 60 -0.55 -34.98 26.15
C VAL A 60 -1.57 -35.56 25.16
N ASN A 61 -1.88 -36.85 25.30
CA ASN A 61 -2.81 -37.57 24.42
C ASN A 61 -4.18 -37.74 25.09
N SER A 62 -5.26 -37.26 24.47
CA SER A 62 -6.61 -37.19 25.06
C SER A 62 -7.47 -38.45 24.89
N LEU A 63 -6.88 -39.64 24.95
CA LEU A 63 -7.61 -40.91 24.72
C LEU A 63 -8.49 -41.38 25.91
N GLY A 64 -8.63 -40.61 26.98
CA GLY A 64 -9.42 -41.02 28.15
C GLY A 64 -10.18 -39.87 28.81
N ARG A 65 -11.35 -40.16 29.40
CA ARG A 65 -12.11 -39.23 30.26
C ARG A 65 -11.25 -38.86 31.47
N TRP A 66 -10.92 -37.58 31.60
CA TRP A 66 -10.12 -37.05 32.69
C TRP A 66 -10.90 -37.03 34.02
N PRO A 67 -10.24 -37.23 35.16
CA PRO A 67 -10.84 -37.04 36.49
C PRO A 67 -10.90 -35.56 36.92
N PHE A 68 -10.43 -34.62 36.10
CA PHE A 68 -10.46 -33.18 36.36
C PHE A 68 -11.47 -32.51 35.43
N GLY A 69 -12.21 -31.54 35.97
CA GLY A 69 -13.47 -31.05 35.42
C GLY A 69 -13.39 -30.44 34.03
N VAL A 70 -13.68 -31.26 33.00
CA VAL A 70 -14.24 -30.77 31.74
C VAL A 70 -15.58 -30.14 32.10
N LYS A 71 -15.68 -28.80 31.97
CA LYS A 71 -16.98 -28.13 32.12
C LYS A 71 -17.90 -28.57 30.98
N ALA A 72 -19.20 -28.42 31.18
CA ALA A 72 -20.23 -28.86 30.22
C ALA A 72 -20.15 -28.17 28.83
N ASP A 73 -19.24 -27.22 28.66
CA ASP A 73 -18.96 -26.48 27.42
C ASP A 73 -17.87 -27.13 26.54
N GLY A 74 -17.21 -28.20 26.99
CA GLY A 74 -16.18 -28.91 26.21
C GLY A 74 -14.80 -28.26 26.23
N VAL A 75 -14.58 -27.25 27.08
CA VAL A 75 -13.29 -26.55 27.21
C VAL A 75 -12.38 -27.27 28.21
N ILE A 76 -11.12 -27.52 27.82
CA ILE A 76 -10.10 -28.09 28.71
C ILE A 76 -9.40 -26.93 29.45
N HIS A 77 -9.68 -26.78 30.75
CA HIS A 77 -8.96 -25.85 31.63
C HIS A 77 -7.69 -26.51 32.18
N LEU A 78 -6.52 -25.98 31.81
CA LEU A 78 -5.21 -26.55 32.16
C LEU A 78 -4.57 -25.83 33.35
N GLU A 79 -5.18 -25.75 34.53
CA GLU A 79 -4.50 -25.15 35.70
C GLU A 79 -3.44 -26.09 36.33
N GLU A 80 -3.63 -27.42 36.27
CA GLU A 80 -2.78 -28.37 37.01
C GLU A 80 -1.62 -28.96 36.19
N ALA A 81 -1.74 -29.06 34.85
CA ALA A 81 -0.66 -29.59 34.00
C ALA A 81 0.60 -28.70 34.03
N PHE A 82 0.43 -27.38 34.08
CA PHE A 82 1.55 -26.42 34.11
C PHE A 82 2.27 -26.35 35.45
N SER A 83 1.60 -26.75 36.55
CA SER A 83 2.26 -26.85 37.86
C SER A 83 3.34 -27.93 37.89
N TYR A 84 3.27 -28.91 36.97
CA TYR A 84 4.24 -30.00 36.84
C TYR A 84 5.41 -29.63 35.92
N ALA A 85 5.15 -29.00 34.77
CA ALA A 85 6.19 -28.54 33.83
C ALA A 85 7.06 -27.43 34.44
N ALA A 86 6.47 -26.51 35.23
CA ALA A 86 7.21 -25.46 35.94
C ALA A 86 8.22 -25.97 36.98
N GLN A 87 8.20 -27.26 37.33
CA GLN A 87 9.13 -27.89 38.28
C GLN A 87 10.28 -28.64 37.58
N ASP A 88 10.24 -28.82 36.26
CA ASP A 88 11.27 -29.52 35.48
C ASP A 88 11.88 -28.60 34.41
N PRO A 89 13.00 -27.92 34.69
CA PRO A 89 13.66 -27.00 33.76
C PRO A 89 14.28 -27.68 32.52
N ALA A 90 14.12 -29.00 32.34
CA ALA A 90 14.63 -29.76 31.19
C ALA A 90 13.56 -30.07 30.11
N ALA A 91 12.28 -29.76 30.36
CA ALA A 91 11.21 -29.90 29.37
C ALA A 91 11.20 -28.70 28.42
N ASN A 92 11.50 -28.93 27.13
CA ASN A 92 11.62 -27.85 26.14
C ASN A 92 10.42 -27.77 25.17
N GLN A 93 9.53 -28.78 25.16
CA GLN A 93 8.41 -28.87 24.21
C GLN A 93 7.18 -29.53 24.84
N ILE A 94 6.03 -28.87 24.72
CA ILE A 94 4.71 -29.46 25.03
C ILE A 94 3.95 -29.64 23.72
N LEU A 95 3.61 -30.89 23.40
CA LEU A 95 2.86 -31.25 22.19
C LEU A 95 1.42 -31.60 22.58
N PHE A 96 0.46 -30.83 22.05
CA PHE A 96 -0.96 -31.08 22.22
C PHE A 96 -1.53 -31.72 20.95
N ALA A 97 -1.71 -33.04 20.97
CA ALA A 97 -2.37 -33.76 19.88
C ALA A 97 -3.84 -34.00 20.24
N SER A 98 -4.76 -33.27 19.61
CA SER A 98 -6.19 -33.59 19.67
C SER A 98 -6.50 -34.67 18.64
N ALA A 99 -6.74 -35.91 19.09
CA ALA A 99 -7.27 -36.98 18.23
C ALA A 99 -8.81 -36.92 18.11
N LEU A 100 -9.44 -35.80 18.48
CA LEU A 100 -10.90 -35.65 18.51
C LEU A 100 -11.37 -34.77 17.35
N ASP A 101 -12.10 -35.36 16.40
CA ASP A 101 -12.89 -34.69 15.36
C ASP A 101 -14.06 -33.88 15.99
N GLY A 102 -13.76 -32.82 16.73
CA GLY A 102 -14.77 -31.94 17.34
C GLY A 102 -14.20 -30.60 17.82
N PRO A 103 -15.06 -29.59 18.10
CA PRO A 103 -14.71 -28.18 18.33
C PRO A 103 -14.06 -27.91 19.70
N ASN A 104 -13.10 -28.73 20.10
CA ASN A 104 -12.42 -28.60 21.38
C ASN A 104 -11.31 -27.55 21.26
N GLY A 105 -11.48 -26.41 21.93
CA GLY A 105 -10.47 -25.37 22.03
C GLY A 105 -9.52 -25.58 23.22
N ILE A 106 -8.25 -25.22 23.04
CA ILE A 106 -7.29 -25.08 24.14
C ILE A 106 -7.38 -23.64 24.64
N VAL A 107 -7.79 -23.47 25.91
CA VAL A 107 -7.87 -22.17 26.57
C VAL A 107 -6.80 -22.10 27.67
N PHE A 108 -5.94 -21.09 27.60
CA PHE A 108 -4.97 -20.80 28.66
C PHE A 108 -5.58 -19.80 29.64
N ASP A 109 -5.57 -20.12 30.93
CA ASP A 109 -6.01 -19.24 32.03
C ASP A 109 -4.85 -18.35 32.53
N ASP A 110 -5.14 -17.30 33.30
CA ASP A 110 -4.34 -16.10 33.64
C ASP A 110 -2.92 -16.32 34.24
N ARG A 111 -2.43 -17.56 34.38
CA ARG A 111 -1.16 -17.90 35.04
C ARG A 111 -0.32 -18.85 34.21
N TRP A 112 0.31 -18.32 33.17
CA TRP A 112 1.27 -19.09 32.39
C TRP A 112 2.72 -18.81 32.77
N PHE A 113 3.50 -19.89 32.88
CA PHE A 113 4.93 -19.88 33.23
C PHE A 113 5.73 -20.23 31.95
N GLY A 114 6.32 -19.22 31.31
CA GLY A 114 6.94 -19.34 29.98
C GLY A 114 8.27 -20.10 29.92
N GLY A 115 8.65 -20.48 28.69
CA GLY A 115 9.92 -21.14 28.33
C GLY A 115 9.83 -22.21 27.23
N GLU A 116 8.66 -22.45 26.63
CA GLU A 116 8.39 -23.67 25.85
C GLU A 116 7.91 -23.38 24.43
N THR A 117 8.26 -24.27 23.49
CA THR A 117 7.65 -24.37 22.16
C THR A 117 6.30 -25.06 22.26
N LEU A 118 5.25 -24.45 21.71
CA LEU A 118 3.91 -25.02 21.61
C LEU A 118 3.66 -25.54 20.20
N SER A 119 3.13 -26.76 20.10
CA SER A 119 2.61 -27.31 18.84
C SER A 119 1.21 -27.88 19.09
N GLY A 120 0.27 -27.57 18.19
CA GLY A 120 -1.11 -28.00 18.32
C GLY A 120 -1.79 -28.24 16.98
N ASP A 121 -2.46 -29.39 16.89
CA ASP A 121 -3.44 -29.74 15.85
C ASP A 121 -4.84 -29.60 16.48
N GLY A 122 -5.56 -28.50 16.22
CA GLY A 122 -6.91 -28.31 16.78
C GLY A 122 -7.61 -27.00 16.39
N ASP A 123 -8.95 -27.00 16.49
CA ASP A 123 -9.83 -25.94 15.94
C ASP A 123 -9.65 -24.55 16.58
N SER A 124 -9.17 -24.45 17.83
CA SER A 124 -8.88 -23.13 18.43
C SER A 124 -7.85 -23.14 19.56
N ILE A 125 -6.99 -22.13 19.55
CA ILE A 125 -6.02 -21.78 20.59
C ILE A 125 -6.34 -20.36 21.06
N VAL A 126 -6.99 -20.23 22.20
CA VAL A 126 -7.47 -18.94 22.72
C VAL A 126 -6.75 -18.59 24.01
N GLY A 127 -6.08 -17.45 24.04
CA GLY A 127 -5.77 -16.72 25.28
C GLY A 127 -6.87 -15.69 25.54
N ASP A 128 -7.63 -15.85 26.62
CA ASP A 128 -8.66 -14.87 27.02
C ASP A 128 -8.08 -13.84 27.98
N PHE A 129 -7.23 -12.95 27.47
CA PHE A 129 -6.69 -11.87 28.30
C PHE A 129 -7.64 -10.67 28.22
N GLY A 130 -8.58 -10.60 29.17
CA GLY A 130 -9.60 -9.54 29.27
C GLY A 130 -9.05 -8.11 29.45
N SER A 131 -7.75 -7.97 29.65
CA SER A 131 -7.00 -6.72 29.66
C SER A 131 -5.51 -7.05 29.55
N TRP A 132 -4.72 -6.24 28.84
CA TRP A 132 -3.26 -6.37 28.81
C TRP A 132 -2.70 -6.35 30.24
N ASP A 133 -2.40 -7.52 30.80
CA ASP A 133 -1.60 -7.62 32.02
C ASP A 133 -0.14 -7.78 31.58
N PRO A 134 0.71 -6.76 31.76
CA PRO A 134 2.13 -6.80 31.40
C PRO A 134 2.94 -7.81 32.23
N ARG A 135 2.30 -8.69 33.01
CA ARG A 135 2.93 -9.77 33.78
C ARG A 135 2.80 -11.15 33.15
N VAL A 136 2.04 -11.31 32.05
CA VAL A 136 1.91 -12.59 31.33
C VAL A 136 3.17 -12.82 30.49
N LYS A 137 3.89 -13.92 30.76
CA LYS A 137 5.14 -14.26 30.07
C LYS A 137 4.89 -14.66 28.61
N LEU A 138 5.86 -14.30 27.75
CA LEU A 138 5.92 -14.58 26.32
C LEU A 138 6.03 -16.08 26.04
N ALA A 139 5.33 -16.56 24.99
CA ALA A 139 5.70 -17.83 24.39
C ALA A 139 6.80 -17.56 23.39
N GLU A 140 7.85 -18.37 23.40
CA GLU A 140 8.95 -18.19 22.45
C GLU A 140 8.49 -18.57 21.05
N GLU A 141 7.84 -19.73 20.90
CA GLU A 141 7.45 -20.27 19.60
C GLU A 141 6.09 -20.96 19.65
N LEU A 142 5.24 -20.70 18.66
CA LEU A 142 3.97 -21.40 18.45
C LEU A 142 3.90 -21.94 17.03
N TYR A 143 3.69 -23.26 16.89
CA TYR A 143 3.42 -23.92 15.62
C TYR A 143 1.96 -24.40 15.62
N VAL A 144 1.18 -23.91 14.67
CA VAL A 144 -0.22 -24.31 14.48
C VAL A 144 -0.34 -24.99 13.14
N THR A 145 -0.73 -26.26 13.17
CA THR A 145 -0.92 -27.11 11.98
C THR A 145 -2.38 -27.54 11.97
N GLY A 146 -3.17 -27.08 11.01
CA GLY A 146 -4.58 -27.48 10.95
C GLY A 146 -5.44 -26.70 9.98
N SER A 147 -6.64 -27.24 9.74
CA SER A 147 -7.70 -26.56 9.01
C SER A 147 -8.62 -25.84 9.99
N SER A 148 -8.71 -24.52 9.91
CA SER A 148 -9.59 -23.65 10.69
C SER A 148 -9.19 -23.34 12.15
N CYS A 149 -7.89 -23.30 12.43
CA CYS A 149 -7.40 -22.91 13.75
C CYS A 149 -7.61 -21.41 14.02
N THR A 150 -8.04 -21.04 15.23
CA THR A 150 -8.05 -19.64 15.69
C THR A 150 -6.97 -19.41 16.73
N VAL A 151 -6.00 -18.52 16.45
CA VAL A 151 -5.01 -18.00 17.41
C VAL A 151 -5.42 -16.61 17.85
N ARG A 152 -5.60 -16.39 19.17
CA ARG A 152 -6.00 -15.08 19.70
C ARG A 152 -5.38 -14.72 21.03
N GLY A 153 -5.03 -13.44 21.19
CA GLY A 153 -4.71 -12.83 22.48
C GLY A 153 -3.28 -13.08 22.97
N LEU A 154 -2.42 -13.71 22.17
CA LEU A 154 -1.13 -14.18 22.64
C LEU A 154 -0.03 -13.13 22.46
N CYS A 155 0.94 -13.11 23.38
CA CYS A 155 2.23 -12.43 23.20
C CYS A 155 3.27 -13.49 22.82
N LEU A 156 3.73 -13.46 21.57
CA LEU A 156 4.59 -14.48 20.96
C LEU A 156 5.89 -13.83 20.47
N ARG A 157 7.00 -14.54 20.53
CA ARG A 157 8.21 -14.10 19.80
C ARG A 157 8.13 -14.53 18.34
N TRP A 158 7.64 -15.75 18.10
CA TRP A 158 7.45 -16.30 16.76
C TRP A 158 6.21 -17.21 16.68
N CYS A 159 5.56 -17.22 15.53
CA CYS A 159 4.41 -18.08 15.24
C CYS A 159 4.42 -18.55 13.79
N GLU A 160 4.21 -19.85 13.58
CA GLU A 160 3.92 -20.42 12.28
C GLU A 160 2.51 -21.01 12.29
N VAL A 161 1.70 -20.60 11.32
CA VAL A 161 0.36 -21.13 11.11
C VAL A 161 0.35 -21.76 9.73
N SER A 162 0.03 -23.04 9.66
CA SER A 162 0.00 -23.79 8.42
C SER A 162 -1.35 -24.49 8.26
N GLY A 163 -1.91 -24.38 7.06
CA GLY A 163 -3.20 -24.95 6.69
C GLY A 163 -4.21 -23.90 6.21
N ASP A 164 -5.45 -24.31 6.03
CA ASP A 164 -6.50 -23.48 5.43
C ASP A 164 -7.45 -22.89 6.48
N ASP A 165 -8.06 -21.75 6.18
CA ASP A 165 -9.16 -21.14 6.94
C ASP A 165 -8.81 -20.73 8.38
N ASN A 166 -7.53 -20.53 8.69
CA ASN A 166 -7.06 -20.13 10.02
C ASN A 166 -7.34 -18.65 10.32
N ARG A 167 -7.35 -18.28 11.60
CA ARG A 167 -7.59 -16.91 12.07
C ARG A 167 -6.57 -16.50 13.13
N VAL A 168 -5.76 -15.48 12.87
CA VAL A 168 -4.76 -14.96 13.83
C VAL A 168 -5.11 -13.52 14.18
N ARG A 169 -5.51 -13.22 15.42
CA ARG A 169 -6.05 -11.89 15.79
C ARG A 169 -5.72 -11.47 17.21
N ALA A 170 -5.64 -10.17 17.45
CA ALA A 170 -5.35 -9.61 18.79
C ALA A 170 -4.05 -10.16 19.43
N CYS A 171 -3.05 -10.53 18.63
CA CYS A 171 -1.78 -11.05 19.11
C CYS A 171 -0.68 -9.98 19.05
N HIS A 172 0.32 -10.09 19.91
CA HIS A 172 1.52 -9.26 19.90
C HIS A 172 2.72 -10.13 19.55
N PHE A 173 3.48 -9.75 18.53
CA PHE A 173 4.62 -10.50 18.02
C PHE A 173 5.89 -9.69 18.18
N GLY A 174 6.90 -10.22 18.89
CA GLY A 174 8.20 -9.56 19.01
C GLY A 174 8.16 -8.18 19.71
N LEU A 175 7.20 -7.99 20.64
CA LEU A 175 7.09 -6.82 21.51
C LEU A 175 7.38 -7.22 22.95
N ASP A 176 8.14 -6.40 23.66
CA ASP A 176 8.40 -6.60 25.08
C ASP A 176 7.24 -6.07 25.96
N LEU A 177 7.24 -6.43 27.24
CA LEU A 177 6.13 -6.18 28.18
C LEU A 177 5.86 -4.69 28.46
N ASP A 178 6.80 -3.81 28.15
CA ASP A 178 6.64 -2.35 28.27
C ASP A 178 6.02 -1.72 27.00
N GLY A 179 5.84 -2.49 25.94
CA GLY A 179 5.38 -1.99 24.64
C GLY A 179 6.36 -1.05 23.93
N GLU A 180 7.59 -0.93 24.45
CA GLU A 180 8.60 0.04 24.01
C GLU A 180 9.95 -0.60 23.64
N THR A 181 10.39 -1.67 24.32
CA THR A 181 11.69 -2.29 24.07
C THR A 181 11.58 -3.56 23.21
N SER A 182 12.65 -3.87 22.47
CA SER A 182 12.72 -5.03 21.56
C SER A 182 13.98 -5.85 21.86
N TRP A 183 13.83 -6.97 22.57
CA TRP A 183 14.89 -7.97 22.69
C TRP A 183 14.41 -9.30 22.10
N ALA A 184 14.57 -9.45 20.78
CA ALA A 184 14.49 -10.74 20.12
C ALA A 184 15.65 -10.92 19.11
N PRO A 185 16.91 -11.04 19.56
CA PRO A 185 18.00 -11.40 18.66
C PRO A 185 17.77 -12.83 18.13
N GLY A 186 17.55 -13.00 16.82
CA GLY A 186 17.73 -14.31 16.17
C GLY A 186 16.65 -14.80 15.17
N TYR A 187 15.42 -14.30 15.18
CA TYR A 187 14.34 -14.86 14.34
C TYR A 187 14.07 -14.06 13.06
N VAL A 188 13.84 -14.78 11.96
CA VAL A 188 13.60 -14.25 10.61
C VAL A 188 12.20 -13.63 10.51
N TYR A 189 11.16 -14.30 11.03
CA TYR A 189 9.77 -13.78 11.03
C TYR A 189 9.20 -13.60 12.43
N GLY A 190 8.11 -12.84 12.58
CA GLY A 190 7.27 -12.81 13.79
C GLY A 190 6.03 -13.69 13.63
N LEU A 191 5.44 -13.71 12.44
CA LEU A 191 4.35 -14.59 12.03
C LEU A 191 4.60 -15.08 10.59
N ASN A 192 4.58 -16.39 10.38
CA ASN A 192 4.53 -16.99 9.04
C ASN A 192 3.21 -17.75 8.88
N VAL A 193 2.39 -17.35 7.92
CA VAL A 193 1.14 -18.05 7.59
C VAL A 193 1.31 -18.74 6.25
N THR A 194 1.08 -20.04 6.20
CA THR A 194 1.09 -20.86 4.97
C THR A 194 -0.29 -21.53 4.79
N GLY A 195 -0.72 -21.67 3.55
CA GLY A 195 -2.04 -22.22 3.20
C GLY A 195 -3.04 -21.15 2.77
N ASN A 196 -4.32 -21.50 2.66
CA ASN A 196 -5.30 -20.68 1.96
C ASN A 196 -6.39 -20.11 2.87
N ARG A 197 -7.01 -19.01 2.45
CA ARG A 197 -8.19 -18.41 3.11
C ARG A 197 -7.98 -18.04 4.59
N ASN A 198 -6.73 -17.85 5.00
CA ASN A 198 -6.41 -17.45 6.36
C ASN A 198 -6.75 -15.97 6.58
N THR A 199 -7.22 -15.62 7.78
CA THR A 199 -7.49 -14.23 8.18
C THR A 199 -6.51 -13.80 9.27
N ILE A 200 -5.72 -12.78 8.98
CA ILE A 200 -4.71 -12.21 9.90
C ILE A 200 -5.16 -10.80 10.27
N GLY A 201 -5.57 -10.68 11.52
CA GLY A 201 -6.21 -9.53 12.13
C GLY A 201 -7.71 -9.76 12.30
N GLY A 202 -8.47 -8.70 12.60
CA GLY A 202 -9.90 -8.86 12.86
C GLY A 202 -10.75 -7.67 12.48
N ASP A 203 -12.04 -7.82 12.76
CA ASP A 203 -13.11 -6.92 12.33
C ASP A 203 -13.20 -5.59 13.08
N ARG A 204 -12.41 -5.46 14.14
CA ARG A 204 -12.42 -4.33 15.05
C ARG A 204 -10.99 -3.93 15.37
N VAL A 205 -10.81 -2.66 15.72
CA VAL A 205 -9.52 -2.10 16.18
C VAL A 205 -8.92 -2.91 17.34
N TRP A 206 -9.76 -3.46 18.22
CA TRP A 206 -9.34 -4.30 19.36
C TRP A 206 -8.82 -5.69 18.96
N TYR A 207 -8.95 -6.07 17.68
CA TYR A 207 -8.41 -7.31 17.13
C TYR A 207 -7.11 -7.11 16.36
N ARG A 208 -6.46 -5.96 16.54
CA ARG A 208 -5.17 -5.66 15.93
C ARG A 208 -4.11 -6.65 16.36
N ASN A 209 -3.38 -7.20 15.40
CA ASN A 209 -2.08 -7.75 15.71
C ASN A 209 -1.05 -6.63 15.69
N HIS A 210 -0.11 -6.68 16.63
CA HIS A 210 1.01 -5.77 16.71
C HIS A 210 2.30 -6.54 16.46
N PHE A 211 3.08 -6.11 15.49
CA PHE A 211 4.32 -6.75 15.10
C PHE A 211 5.49 -5.81 15.35
N GLY A 212 6.35 -6.22 16.27
CA GLY A 212 7.60 -5.55 16.62
C GLY A 212 8.75 -5.92 15.68
N ARG A 213 9.94 -6.04 16.25
CA ARG A 213 11.17 -6.30 15.51
C ARG A 213 11.28 -7.77 15.10
N ALA A 214 11.60 -8.02 13.82
CA ALA A 214 12.06 -9.31 13.30
C ALA A 214 13.20 -9.09 12.31
N ALA A 215 14.18 -9.99 12.25
CA ALA A 215 15.42 -9.79 11.46
C ALA A 215 15.24 -10.02 9.94
N GLY A 216 14.18 -10.72 9.51
CA GLY A 216 13.93 -11.06 8.11
C GLY A 216 12.52 -10.74 7.61
N GLY A 217 11.76 -9.92 8.35
CA GLY A 217 10.41 -9.49 8.04
C GLY A 217 9.39 -9.99 9.08
N PRO A 218 8.63 -9.15 9.78
CA PRO A 218 7.76 -9.60 10.86
C PRO A 218 6.56 -10.46 10.40
N VAL A 219 6.14 -10.37 9.14
CA VAL A 219 4.99 -11.15 8.64
C VAL A 219 5.23 -11.72 7.25
N GLY A 220 5.10 -13.05 7.10
CA GLY A 220 4.97 -13.73 5.83
C GLY A 220 3.56 -14.27 5.63
N VAL A 221 2.91 -13.93 4.52
CA VAL A 221 1.60 -14.47 4.12
C VAL A 221 1.79 -15.27 2.84
N ASN A 222 1.80 -16.59 2.97
CA ASN A 222 1.99 -17.56 1.90
C ASN A 222 0.67 -18.28 1.58
N GLY A 223 0.52 -18.69 0.33
CA GLY A 223 -0.68 -19.34 -0.18
C GLY A 223 -1.71 -18.34 -0.71
N SER A 224 -2.97 -18.74 -0.75
CA SER A 224 -3.95 -18.05 -1.60
C SER A 224 -5.21 -17.62 -0.88
N GLU A 225 -5.82 -16.54 -1.36
CA GLU A 225 -7.08 -16.00 -0.80
C GLU A 225 -6.98 -15.59 0.68
N ASN A 226 -5.77 -15.34 1.18
CA ASN A 226 -5.58 -14.89 2.56
C ASN A 226 -5.97 -13.42 2.70
N VAL A 227 -6.42 -13.04 3.90
CA VAL A 227 -6.82 -11.68 4.25
C VAL A 227 -5.90 -11.17 5.36
N PHE A 228 -5.17 -10.08 5.11
CA PHE A 228 -4.37 -9.39 6.11
C PHE A 228 -4.95 -7.99 6.35
N CYS A 229 -5.68 -7.79 7.46
CA CYS A 229 -6.34 -6.51 7.74
C CYS A 229 -6.25 -6.09 9.21
N THR A 230 -6.28 -4.78 9.47
CA THR A 230 -6.25 -4.22 10.83
C THR A 230 -4.97 -4.61 11.60
N ASN A 231 -3.79 -4.54 11.00
CA ASN A 231 -2.52 -4.86 11.66
C ASN A 231 -1.61 -3.65 11.79
N VAL A 232 -0.70 -3.70 12.77
CA VAL A 232 0.31 -2.67 13.03
C VAL A 232 1.69 -3.31 13.00
N VAL A 233 2.57 -2.83 12.14
CA VAL A 233 3.91 -3.42 11.92
C VAL A 233 4.96 -2.34 12.06
N GLY A 234 5.96 -2.56 12.91
CA GLY A 234 7.12 -1.67 13.08
C GLY A 234 6.82 -0.34 13.80
N LEU A 235 5.63 -0.20 14.38
CA LEU A 235 5.17 1.00 15.06
C LEU A 235 4.80 0.68 16.50
N LYS A 236 4.92 1.68 17.39
CA LYS A 236 4.38 1.66 18.73
C LYS A 236 2.85 1.52 18.69
N PRO A 237 2.20 1.11 19.80
CA PRO A 237 0.74 0.96 19.86
C PRO A 237 -0.04 2.25 19.56
N ASP A 238 0.61 3.42 19.66
CA ASP A 238 0.04 4.71 19.28
C ASP A 238 -0.19 4.86 17.76
N LEU A 239 0.33 3.93 16.93
CA LEU A 239 0.23 3.86 15.46
C LEU A 239 1.03 4.90 14.69
N TRP A 240 1.72 5.80 15.38
CA TRP A 240 2.33 6.97 14.75
C TRP A 240 3.81 7.08 15.06
N THR A 241 4.28 6.46 16.13
CA THR A 241 5.68 6.49 16.54
C THR A 241 6.35 5.18 16.11
N PRO A 242 7.51 5.21 15.43
CA PRO A 242 8.25 4.00 15.13
C PRO A 242 8.76 3.37 16.40
N LEU A 243 9.05 2.09 16.30
CA LEU A 243 9.97 1.47 17.25
C LEU A 243 11.36 2.09 17.08
N ASP A 244 12.15 2.10 18.15
CA ASP A 244 13.53 2.64 18.10
C ASP A 244 14.43 1.84 17.14
N ASP A 245 14.10 0.57 16.91
CA ASP A 245 14.76 -0.34 15.96
C ASP A 245 13.69 -1.08 15.12
N PRO A 246 13.10 -0.42 14.11
CA PRO A 246 12.06 -0.99 13.26
C PRO A 246 12.61 -2.13 12.37
N PRO A 247 11.74 -3.03 11.88
CA PRO A 247 12.18 -4.10 10.98
C PRO A 247 12.74 -3.55 9.66
N THR A 248 13.57 -4.33 8.98
CA THR A 248 14.11 -4.00 7.65
C THR A 248 13.05 -4.12 6.56
N SER A 249 12.32 -5.24 6.54
CA SER A 249 11.13 -5.44 5.70
C SER A 249 9.90 -5.58 6.57
N GLY A 250 8.71 -5.15 6.12
CA GLY A 250 7.48 -5.17 6.91
C GLY A 250 6.61 -6.40 6.67
N VAL A 251 5.84 -6.41 5.57
CA VAL A 251 4.93 -7.51 5.23
C VAL A 251 5.33 -8.09 3.89
N TRP A 252 5.57 -9.40 3.85
CA TRP A 252 5.80 -10.14 2.62
C TRP A 252 4.56 -10.96 2.26
N VAL A 253 4.07 -10.80 1.03
CA VAL A 253 2.88 -11.48 0.51
C VAL A 253 3.28 -12.36 -0.66
N GLY A 254 3.43 -13.65 -0.38
CA GLY A 254 3.57 -14.71 -1.38
C GLY A 254 2.21 -15.18 -1.91
N GLY A 255 2.22 -16.02 -2.94
CA GLY A 255 1.02 -16.67 -3.48
C GLY A 255 0.05 -15.75 -4.22
N HIS A 256 -1.23 -16.13 -4.31
CA HIS A 256 -2.18 -15.50 -5.23
C HIS A 256 -3.56 -15.19 -4.64
N HIS A 257 -4.22 -14.15 -5.18
CA HIS A 257 -5.54 -13.69 -4.72
C HIS A 257 -5.61 -13.24 -3.26
N ASN A 258 -4.49 -12.84 -2.64
CA ASN A 258 -4.51 -12.34 -1.28
C ASN A 258 -5.06 -10.91 -1.23
N GLN A 259 -5.76 -10.59 -0.14
CA GLN A 259 -6.30 -9.27 0.14
C GLN A 259 -5.59 -8.64 1.35
N ILE A 260 -4.94 -7.52 1.13
CA ILE A 260 -4.19 -6.78 2.14
C ILE A 260 -4.89 -5.45 2.41
N GLY A 261 -5.58 -5.36 3.54
CA GLY A 261 -6.46 -4.26 3.93
C GLY A 261 -7.82 -4.30 3.21
N GLY A 262 -8.52 -3.18 3.13
CA GLY A 262 -9.67 -3.06 2.22
C GLY A 262 -11.00 -3.68 2.71
N ILE A 263 -11.19 -3.93 4.00
CA ILE A 263 -12.47 -4.44 4.55
C ILE A 263 -13.03 -3.39 5.51
N GLU A 264 -14.16 -2.75 5.19
CA GLU A 264 -14.94 -1.91 6.13
C GLU A 264 -14.14 -0.85 6.92
N ASN A 265 -13.43 0.08 6.26
CA ASN A 265 -12.55 1.08 6.90
C ASN A 265 -11.39 0.53 7.75
N ARG A 266 -11.01 -0.74 7.56
CA ARG A 266 -9.87 -1.35 8.26
C ARG A 266 -8.59 -1.12 7.47
N PHE A 267 -7.64 -0.42 8.09
CA PHE A 267 -6.33 -0.15 7.54
C PHE A 267 -5.24 -0.93 8.28
N ASN A 268 -4.18 -1.30 7.56
CA ASN A 268 -2.92 -1.70 8.17
C ASN A 268 -2.03 -0.46 8.27
N CYS A 269 -1.27 -0.33 9.35
CA CYS A 269 -0.17 0.63 9.47
C CYS A 269 1.14 -0.14 9.46
N ILE A 270 1.96 0.06 8.43
CA ILE A 270 3.17 -0.72 8.22
C ILE A 270 4.35 0.23 8.01
N TYR A 271 5.33 0.10 8.89
CA TYR A 271 6.60 0.80 8.79
C TYR A 271 7.77 -0.18 8.87
N ALA A 272 8.73 0.00 7.97
CA ALA A 272 9.99 -0.70 7.92
C ALA A 272 11.07 0.22 7.33
N THR A 273 12.35 -0.09 7.56
CA THR A 273 13.46 0.78 7.13
C THR A 273 13.86 0.59 5.67
N ASP A 274 13.71 -0.61 5.11
CA ASP A 274 13.97 -0.88 3.69
C ASP A 274 12.65 -0.91 2.91
N THR A 275 11.83 -1.94 3.10
CA THR A 275 10.54 -2.06 2.40
C THR A 275 9.37 -2.27 3.36
N CYS A 276 8.36 -1.40 3.33
CA CYS A 276 7.17 -1.62 4.16
C CYS A 276 6.38 -2.85 3.71
N MET A 277 6.21 -3.07 2.40
CA MET A 277 5.50 -4.25 1.88
C MET A 277 6.09 -4.77 0.57
N ASP A 278 6.20 -6.09 0.47
CA ASP A 278 6.71 -6.82 -0.69
C ASP A 278 5.64 -7.80 -1.19
N ILE A 279 5.45 -7.89 -2.52
CA ILE A 279 4.48 -8.80 -3.14
C ILE A 279 5.16 -9.63 -4.21
N GLY A 280 5.03 -10.95 -4.09
CA GLY A 280 5.74 -11.92 -4.93
C GLY A 280 7.08 -12.31 -4.34
N GLY A 281 7.79 -13.22 -5.02
CA GLY A 281 9.17 -13.58 -4.67
C GLY A 281 9.62 -14.96 -5.09
N ASN A 282 10.90 -15.24 -4.80
CA ASN A 282 11.75 -16.32 -5.33
C ASN A 282 11.30 -17.77 -5.07
N THR A 283 10.12 -18.02 -4.50
CA THR A 283 9.66 -19.37 -4.15
C THR A 283 8.99 -20.12 -5.31
N GLY A 284 8.92 -19.54 -6.51
CA GLY A 284 8.33 -20.19 -7.68
C GLY A 284 6.80 -20.08 -7.77
N ASP A 285 6.17 -19.49 -6.75
CA ASP A 285 4.77 -19.05 -6.81
C ASP A 285 4.73 -17.59 -7.26
N ASP A 286 4.44 -17.36 -8.54
CA ASP A 286 4.28 -16.01 -9.12
C ASP A 286 3.30 -15.21 -8.24
N GLY A 287 3.73 -14.17 -7.53
CA GLY A 287 2.80 -13.37 -6.71
C GLY A 287 1.74 -12.72 -7.60
N HIS A 288 0.51 -13.25 -7.61
CA HIS A 288 -0.48 -12.82 -8.61
C HIS A 288 -1.89 -12.50 -8.13
N HIS A 289 -2.49 -11.50 -8.77
CA HIS A 289 -3.84 -11.03 -8.48
C HIS A 289 -4.08 -10.63 -7.01
N ASN A 290 -3.05 -10.17 -6.31
CA ASN A 290 -3.19 -9.66 -4.96
C ASN A 290 -3.84 -8.26 -4.98
N ALA A 291 -4.66 -7.96 -3.97
CA ALA A 291 -5.35 -6.69 -3.82
C ALA A 291 -4.90 -5.96 -2.55
N ILE A 292 -4.33 -4.76 -2.70
CA ILE A 292 -3.75 -3.97 -1.62
C ILE A 292 -4.55 -2.69 -1.48
N ARG A 293 -5.33 -2.54 -0.41
CA ARG A 293 -6.29 -1.44 -0.28
C ARG A 293 -6.29 -0.88 1.13
N MET A 294 -6.48 0.44 1.25
CA MET A 294 -6.56 1.14 2.54
C MET A 294 -5.37 0.88 3.48
N ASN A 295 -4.15 0.77 2.95
CA ASN A 295 -2.97 0.62 3.80
C ASN A 295 -2.27 1.96 4.00
N TYR A 296 -1.73 2.16 5.19
CA TYR A 296 -0.79 3.22 5.50
C TYR A 296 0.62 2.61 5.51
N LEU A 297 1.42 2.96 4.51
CA LEU A 297 2.78 2.44 4.31
C LEU A 297 3.78 3.58 4.50
N GLY A 298 4.72 3.40 5.42
CA GLY A 298 5.66 4.43 5.83
C GLY A 298 5.21 5.17 7.10
N GLN A 299 5.81 6.32 7.37
CA GLN A 299 5.53 7.10 8.58
C GLN A 299 5.64 8.60 8.29
N ASN A 300 4.95 9.46 9.04
CA ASN A 300 4.94 10.92 8.82
C ASN A 300 6.04 11.68 9.58
N ASN A 301 7.07 11.00 10.11
CA ASN A 301 8.19 11.68 10.77
C ASN A 301 9.35 11.83 9.78
N ALA A 302 9.79 13.06 9.54
CA ALA A 302 10.86 13.40 8.60
C ALA A 302 12.19 12.62 8.82
N LYS A 303 12.38 12.05 10.03
CA LYS A 303 13.60 11.31 10.41
C LYS A 303 13.61 9.83 10.01
N ALA A 304 12.45 9.23 9.78
CA ALA A 304 12.29 7.79 9.57
C ALA A 304 11.73 7.56 8.16
N LYS A 305 12.55 6.97 7.29
CA LYS A 305 12.24 6.77 5.88
C LYS A 305 12.47 5.32 5.51
N CYS A 306 11.52 4.74 4.78
CA CYS A 306 11.72 3.48 4.10
C CYS A 306 12.51 3.71 2.80
N LYS A 307 13.11 2.69 2.21
CA LYS A 307 13.59 2.77 0.82
C LYS A 307 12.43 2.72 -0.17
N TYR A 308 11.52 1.78 0.08
CA TYR A 308 10.32 1.55 -0.69
C TYR A 308 9.09 1.47 0.20
N GLY A 309 8.00 2.12 -0.22
CA GLY A 309 6.70 1.91 0.42
C GLY A 309 6.11 0.53 0.08
N LEU A 310 6.13 0.18 -1.20
CA LEU A 310 5.64 -1.09 -1.72
C LEU A 310 6.53 -1.57 -2.87
N VAL A 311 6.90 -2.84 -2.88
CA VAL A 311 7.58 -3.49 -4.00
C VAL A 311 6.69 -4.60 -4.57
N ILE A 312 6.54 -4.60 -5.89
CA ILE A 312 6.00 -5.72 -6.66
C ILE A 312 7.19 -6.45 -7.26
N GLU A 313 7.54 -7.59 -6.67
CA GLU A 313 8.74 -8.35 -6.99
C GLU A 313 8.70 -8.99 -8.37
N ASP A 314 9.90 -9.24 -8.89
CA ASP A 314 10.14 -9.75 -10.23
C ASP A 314 9.24 -10.95 -10.62
N GLY A 315 8.55 -10.83 -11.76
CA GLY A 315 7.63 -11.84 -12.29
C GLY A 315 6.21 -11.83 -11.72
N ALA A 316 5.93 -11.03 -10.69
CA ALA A 316 4.58 -10.88 -10.13
C ALA A 316 3.59 -10.28 -11.15
N ARG A 317 2.31 -10.68 -11.08
CA ARG A 317 1.34 -10.31 -12.11
C ARG A 317 -0.07 -9.99 -11.65
N GLY A 318 -0.74 -9.11 -12.38
CA GLY A 318 -2.17 -8.82 -12.19
C GLY A 318 -2.53 -8.22 -10.83
N ASN A 319 -1.55 -7.71 -10.08
CA ASN A 319 -1.75 -7.13 -8.76
C ASN A 319 -2.51 -5.79 -8.87
N ILE A 320 -3.39 -5.52 -7.90
CA ILE A 320 -4.20 -4.30 -7.83
C ILE A 320 -3.84 -3.54 -6.55
N ILE A 321 -3.27 -2.36 -6.73
CA ILE A 321 -2.88 -1.46 -5.65
C ILE A 321 -3.89 -0.32 -5.61
N GLY A 322 -4.72 -0.35 -4.58
CA GLY A 322 -5.79 0.58 -4.28
C GLY A 322 -7.12 0.16 -4.89
N GLY A 323 -8.02 1.12 -5.05
CA GLY A 323 -9.40 0.86 -5.46
C GLY A 323 -10.21 2.15 -5.61
N PRO A 324 -11.53 2.04 -5.86
CA PRO A 324 -12.41 3.20 -5.74
C PRO A 324 -12.31 3.78 -4.33
N VAL A 325 -11.99 5.06 -4.24
CA VAL A 325 -12.13 5.83 -3.00
C VAL A 325 -13.64 6.02 -2.78
N SER A 326 -14.21 5.20 -1.90
CA SER A 326 -15.57 5.39 -1.40
C SER A 326 -15.48 5.87 0.05
N PRO A 327 -16.57 6.40 0.64
CA PRO A 327 -16.59 6.69 2.08
C PRO A 327 -16.26 5.48 2.98
N GLU A 328 -16.35 4.26 2.44
CA GLU A 328 -16.06 2.99 3.12
C GLU A 328 -14.66 2.44 2.80
N TYR A 329 -14.03 2.95 1.72
CA TYR A 329 -12.72 2.54 1.23
C TYR A 329 -11.82 3.77 1.05
N GLY A 330 -10.97 4.04 2.04
CA GLY A 330 -9.94 5.09 1.94
C GLY A 330 -8.85 4.77 0.91
N PRO A 331 -8.01 5.75 0.54
CA PRO A 331 -6.86 5.50 -0.33
C PRO A 331 -5.80 4.64 0.38
N ASN A 332 -4.93 3.98 -0.38
CA ASN A 332 -3.62 3.64 0.17
C ASN A 332 -2.84 4.96 0.35
N VAL A 333 -2.20 5.13 1.49
CA VAL A 333 -1.38 6.30 1.80
C VAL A 333 0.05 5.81 1.96
N ILE A 334 0.92 6.21 1.02
CA ILE A 334 2.31 5.75 0.93
C ILE A 334 3.23 6.95 1.05
N VAL A 335 4.03 7.00 2.11
CA VAL A 335 4.73 8.23 2.53
C VAL A 335 6.16 7.93 3.00
N ASN A 336 7.01 8.96 3.01
CA ASN A 336 8.39 8.94 3.51
C ASN A 336 9.24 7.76 3.01
N PHE A 337 9.55 7.77 1.72
CA PHE A 337 10.38 6.80 1.02
C PHE A 337 11.61 7.46 0.35
N THR A 338 12.78 6.83 0.42
CA THR A 338 14.02 7.41 -0.14
C THR A 338 14.23 7.10 -1.62
N VAL A 339 13.57 6.07 -2.18
CA VAL A 339 13.73 5.69 -3.59
C VAL A 339 12.42 5.74 -4.36
N ALA A 340 11.41 4.98 -3.91
CA ALA A 340 10.10 5.00 -4.55
C ALA A 340 8.95 4.66 -3.59
N GLY A 341 7.79 5.28 -3.80
CA GLY A 341 6.57 4.91 -3.08
C GLY A 341 6.13 3.49 -3.47
N ILE A 342 6.06 3.25 -4.78
CA ILE A 342 5.81 1.92 -5.35
C ILE A 342 6.91 1.60 -6.37
N MET A 343 7.61 0.49 -6.18
CA MET A 343 8.54 -0.08 -7.14
C MET A 343 7.90 -1.31 -7.80
N ILE A 344 7.86 -1.35 -9.13
CA ILE A 344 7.49 -2.55 -9.88
C ILE A 344 8.77 -3.09 -10.50
N GLU A 345 9.23 -4.24 -10.02
CA GLU A 345 10.46 -4.88 -10.48
C GLU A 345 10.34 -5.43 -11.90
N PRO A 346 11.46 -5.84 -12.54
CA PRO A 346 11.43 -6.38 -13.88
C PRO A 346 10.46 -7.54 -14.09
N ARG A 347 10.15 -7.84 -15.35
CA ARG A 347 9.30 -8.97 -15.81
C ARG A 347 7.88 -9.05 -15.20
N CYS A 348 7.49 -8.13 -14.34
CA CYS A 348 6.12 -8.02 -13.85
C CYS A 348 5.14 -7.70 -14.98
N HIS A 349 3.89 -8.12 -14.83
CA HIS A 349 2.86 -7.80 -15.81
C HIS A 349 1.48 -7.53 -15.25
N GLY A 350 0.76 -6.58 -15.85
CA GLY A 350 -0.65 -6.34 -15.55
C GLY A 350 -0.94 -5.67 -14.20
N THR A 351 0.06 -5.10 -13.53
CA THR A 351 -0.14 -4.35 -12.29
C THR A 351 -1.00 -3.10 -12.51
N THR A 352 -2.01 -2.90 -11.67
CA THR A 352 -2.89 -1.72 -11.70
C THR A 352 -2.76 -0.93 -10.41
N ILE A 353 -2.51 0.38 -10.50
CA ILE A 353 -2.40 1.30 -9.35
C ILE A 353 -3.48 2.37 -9.48
N VAL A 354 -4.43 2.43 -8.56
CA VAL A 354 -5.57 3.38 -8.60
C VAL A 354 -5.95 3.86 -7.20
N GLY A 355 -6.50 5.06 -7.08
CA GLY A 355 -7.01 5.59 -5.82
C GLY A 355 -6.00 5.61 -4.67
N SER A 356 -4.72 5.83 -4.96
CA SER A 356 -3.65 5.90 -3.95
C SER A 356 -3.10 7.33 -3.79
N CYS A 357 -2.73 7.70 -2.57
CA CYS A 357 -2.03 8.94 -2.23
C CYS A 357 -0.55 8.61 -1.95
N ILE A 358 0.36 9.11 -2.77
CA ILE A 358 1.77 8.71 -2.76
C ILE A 358 2.66 9.94 -2.63
N GLY A 359 3.55 9.95 -1.63
CA GLY A 359 4.43 11.09 -1.32
C GLY A 359 3.69 12.28 -0.71
N MET A 360 2.46 12.07 -0.26
CA MET A 360 1.66 13.05 0.49
C MET A 360 1.92 12.89 1.99
N ASP A 361 1.45 13.81 2.83
CA ASP A 361 1.36 13.58 4.26
C ASP A 361 0.30 12.50 4.57
N GLN A 362 0.24 12.08 5.84
CA GLN A 362 -0.67 11.01 6.27
C GLN A 362 -2.17 11.31 6.10
N TRP A 363 -2.51 12.57 5.85
CA TRP A 363 -3.88 13.02 5.63
C TRP A 363 -4.17 13.35 4.16
N GLY A 364 -3.18 13.25 3.27
CA GLY A 364 -3.28 13.74 1.88
C GLY A 364 -3.21 15.28 1.78
N ASN A 365 -3.03 16.00 2.87
CA ASN A 365 -3.21 17.45 2.93
C ASN A 365 -1.98 18.26 2.50
N GLY A 366 -0.84 17.61 2.36
CA GLY A 366 0.44 18.24 2.08
C GLY A 366 1.43 17.26 1.49
N VAL A 367 2.62 17.74 1.14
CA VAL A 367 3.71 16.90 0.66
C VAL A 367 4.54 16.44 1.84
N ALA A 368 4.93 15.17 1.82
CA ALA A 368 5.89 14.62 2.76
C ALA A 368 7.22 15.42 2.73
N PRO A 369 7.74 15.89 3.87
CA PRO A 369 9.00 16.65 3.90
C PRO A 369 10.19 15.82 3.38
N ASP A 370 11.09 16.49 2.64
CA ASP A 370 12.47 16.07 2.32
C ASP A 370 12.74 14.92 1.30
N GLU A 371 11.96 14.73 0.22
CA GLU A 371 12.22 13.59 -0.69
C GLU A 371 12.22 13.90 -2.20
N PRO A 372 13.37 13.72 -2.89
CA PRO A 372 13.45 13.67 -4.35
C PRO A 372 13.08 12.27 -4.92
N ALA A 373 12.31 11.47 -4.18
CA ALA A 373 12.00 10.09 -4.52
C ALA A 373 10.77 9.98 -5.42
N TRP A 374 10.69 8.93 -6.24
CA TRP A 374 9.59 8.79 -7.21
C TRP A 374 8.33 8.21 -6.57
N GLY A 375 7.15 8.71 -6.90
CA GLY A 375 5.90 8.10 -6.46
C GLY A 375 5.76 6.65 -6.95
N VAL A 376 5.88 6.43 -8.27
CA VAL A 376 5.92 5.09 -8.87
C VAL A 376 7.13 4.94 -9.76
N VAL A 377 7.84 3.81 -9.65
CA VAL A 377 8.87 3.38 -10.61
C VAL A 377 8.42 2.09 -11.26
N VAL A 378 8.31 2.11 -12.59
CA VAL A 378 8.11 0.92 -13.42
C VAL A 378 9.46 0.45 -13.92
N GLY A 379 9.85 -0.75 -13.49
CA GLY A 379 11.11 -1.40 -13.81
C GLY A 379 11.25 -1.75 -15.29
N ARG A 380 12.44 -2.27 -15.62
CA ARG A 380 12.77 -2.67 -16.99
C ARG A 380 11.96 -3.89 -17.41
N SER A 381 11.56 -3.96 -18.68
CA SER A 381 10.84 -5.12 -19.23
C SER A 381 9.52 -5.45 -18.53
N VAL A 382 8.93 -4.50 -17.81
CA VAL A 382 7.59 -4.62 -17.23
C VAL A 382 6.55 -4.40 -18.32
N SER A 383 5.44 -5.14 -18.27
CA SER A 383 4.39 -5.02 -19.30
C SER A 383 2.98 -4.80 -18.75
N GLY A 384 2.16 -4.03 -19.47
CA GLY A 384 0.72 -3.94 -19.18
C GLY A 384 0.37 -3.22 -17.88
N THR A 385 1.27 -2.39 -17.34
CA THR A 385 1.02 -1.60 -16.13
C THR A 385 -0.01 -0.50 -16.39
N LYS A 386 -0.96 -0.34 -15.47
CA LYS A 386 -1.94 0.77 -15.48
C LYS A 386 -1.77 1.62 -14.23
N ILE A 387 -1.53 2.91 -14.40
CA ILE A 387 -1.39 3.87 -13.29
C ILE A 387 -2.48 4.93 -13.46
N GLY A 388 -3.46 4.87 -12.58
CA GLY A 388 -4.64 5.71 -12.53
C GLY A 388 -5.81 5.17 -13.35
N SER A 389 -6.91 5.91 -13.34
CA SER A 389 -8.21 5.46 -13.86
C SER A 389 -9.01 6.63 -14.44
N SER A 390 -9.97 6.31 -15.30
CA SER A 390 -10.96 7.25 -15.80
C SER A 390 -12.06 7.56 -14.79
N ALA A 391 -12.20 6.76 -13.72
CA ALA A 391 -13.14 7.06 -12.66
C ALA A 391 -12.57 8.15 -11.73
N PRO A 392 -13.29 9.27 -11.47
CA PRO A 392 -12.80 10.34 -10.60
C PRO A 392 -12.44 9.91 -9.17
N THR A 393 -13.10 8.87 -8.65
CA THR A 393 -12.81 8.29 -7.32
C THR A 393 -11.59 7.36 -7.31
N GLN A 394 -10.99 7.07 -8.46
CA GLN A 394 -9.85 6.16 -8.59
C GLN A 394 -8.58 6.88 -9.06
N ARG A 395 -8.58 8.21 -9.01
CA ARG A 395 -7.40 9.01 -9.36
C ARG A 395 -6.33 8.82 -8.29
N ASN A 396 -5.10 8.58 -8.70
CA ASN A 396 -3.98 8.65 -7.77
C ASN A 396 -3.59 10.11 -7.55
N ARG A 397 -3.11 10.42 -6.35
CA ARG A 397 -2.54 11.71 -5.97
C ARG A 397 -1.06 11.54 -5.68
N PHE A 398 -0.24 12.39 -6.27
CA PHE A 398 1.20 12.37 -6.13
C PHE A 398 1.69 13.68 -5.54
N GLY A 399 2.37 13.58 -4.41
CA GLY A 399 3.04 14.71 -3.78
C GLY A 399 4.20 15.20 -4.64
N ARG A 400 5.28 14.41 -4.76
CA ARG A 400 6.51 14.75 -5.51
C ARG A 400 7.38 13.50 -5.80
N PRO A 401 8.29 13.61 -6.79
CA PRO A 401 8.08 13.27 -8.21
C PRO A 401 6.96 12.25 -8.49
N GLY A 402 6.37 12.30 -9.68
CA GLY A 402 5.22 11.43 -10.00
C GLY A 402 5.64 10.02 -10.37
N ILE A 403 5.85 9.78 -11.67
CA ILE A 403 6.01 8.44 -12.24
C ILE A 403 7.28 8.37 -13.08
N ARG A 404 8.06 7.31 -12.89
CA ARG A 404 9.21 6.99 -13.73
C ARG A 404 9.03 5.64 -14.41
N ILE A 405 9.21 5.61 -15.72
CA ILE A 405 9.20 4.40 -16.55
C ILE A 405 10.62 4.13 -17.05
N ARG A 406 11.14 2.93 -16.78
CA ARG A 406 12.48 2.52 -17.23
C ARG A 406 12.45 1.78 -18.56
N GLU A 407 13.64 1.64 -19.14
CA GLU A 407 13.90 1.06 -20.45
C GLU A 407 13.27 -0.33 -20.64
N GLY A 408 12.65 -0.55 -21.81
CA GLY A 408 12.03 -1.81 -22.18
C GLY A 408 10.63 -2.03 -21.58
N ALA A 409 10.12 -1.11 -20.75
CA ALA A 409 8.74 -1.20 -20.29
C ALA A 409 7.76 -0.97 -21.45
N THR A 410 6.69 -1.77 -21.51
CA THR A 410 5.77 -1.80 -22.65
C THR A 410 4.30 -1.91 -22.24
N ASN A 411 3.39 -1.45 -23.09
CA ASN A 411 1.95 -1.40 -22.83
C ASN A 411 1.59 -0.69 -21.51
N THR A 412 2.37 0.33 -21.11
CA THR A 412 2.10 1.10 -19.90
C THR A 412 1.07 2.19 -20.19
N VAL A 413 0.07 2.33 -19.32
CA VAL A 413 -0.97 3.35 -19.41
C VAL A 413 -0.97 4.20 -18.14
N ILE A 414 -0.78 5.51 -18.28
CA ILE A 414 -0.80 6.48 -17.18
C ILE A 414 -1.95 7.44 -17.43
N ARG A 415 -3.06 7.38 -16.69
CA ARG A 415 -4.23 8.23 -16.95
C ARG A 415 -4.97 8.61 -15.68
N GLY A 416 -5.62 9.77 -15.68
CA GLY A 416 -6.45 10.22 -14.57
C GLY A 416 -5.69 10.45 -13.26
N ASN A 417 -4.39 10.76 -13.28
CA ASN A 417 -3.62 11.03 -12.07
C ASN A 417 -3.56 12.53 -11.77
N TRP A 418 -3.45 12.91 -10.50
CA TRP A 418 -3.18 14.28 -10.05
C TRP A 418 -1.79 14.36 -9.45
N MET A 419 -0.97 15.28 -9.93
CA MET A 419 0.43 15.41 -9.52
C MET A 419 0.77 16.85 -9.16
N GLY A 420 1.40 17.02 -8.01
CA GLY A 420 1.83 18.33 -7.49
C GLY A 420 0.67 19.17 -6.93
N LEU A 421 -0.42 18.52 -6.49
CA LEU A 421 -1.56 19.16 -5.83
C LEU A 421 -1.85 18.51 -4.48
N ASP A 422 -2.27 19.30 -3.50
CA ASP A 422 -2.86 18.78 -2.25
C ASP A 422 -4.34 18.46 -2.39
N ASP A 423 -4.92 17.93 -1.32
CA ASP A 423 -6.35 17.63 -1.21
C ASP A 423 -7.27 18.86 -1.38
N ALA A 424 -6.74 20.07 -1.18
CA ALA A 424 -7.44 21.33 -1.45
C ALA A 424 -7.20 21.86 -2.87
N ASN A 425 -6.59 21.06 -3.76
CA ASN A 425 -6.19 21.41 -5.12
C ASN A 425 -5.22 22.60 -5.19
N ARG A 426 -4.44 22.83 -4.14
CA ARG A 426 -3.40 23.85 -4.14
C ARG A 426 -2.10 23.24 -4.65
N PRO A 427 -1.30 23.97 -5.44
CA PRO A 427 0.02 23.52 -5.84
C PRO A 427 0.89 23.20 -4.63
N VAL A 428 1.42 21.98 -4.56
CA VAL A 428 2.33 21.53 -3.51
C VAL A 428 3.64 21.10 -4.15
N GLY A 429 4.57 22.02 -4.32
CA GLY A 429 5.65 21.68 -5.25
C GLY A 429 6.85 22.58 -5.27
N ALA A 430 6.60 23.88 -5.20
CA ALA A 430 6.89 24.71 -6.36
C ALA A 430 8.36 24.95 -6.69
N GLU A 431 9.32 24.37 -5.97
CA GLU A 431 10.67 24.93 -5.95
C GLU A 431 11.80 24.07 -6.53
N TYR A 432 11.71 22.74 -6.71
CA TYR A 432 12.92 21.99 -7.12
C TYR A 432 12.70 20.80 -8.11
N TYR A 433 13.37 20.92 -9.27
CA TYR A 433 13.95 19.93 -10.21
C TYR A 433 13.23 18.64 -10.64
N HIS A 434 12.00 18.36 -10.26
CA HIS A 434 11.42 17.03 -10.53
C HIS A 434 10.44 16.98 -11.71
N HIS A 435 10.44 15.83 -12.40
CA HIS A 435 9.48 15.52 -13.46
C HIS A 435 8.15 15.05 -12.88
N GLY A 436 7.05 15.35 -13.58
CA GLY A 436 5.76 14.73 -13.28
C GLY A 436 5.75 13.28 -13.75
N ILE A 437 5.97 13.08 -15.05
CA ILE A 437 6.15 11.77 -15.66
C ILE A 437 7.48 11.77 -16.41
N GLU A 438 8.35 10.81 -16.10
CA GLU A 438 9.55 10.52 -16.86
C GLU A 438 9.44 9.13 -17.49
N ALA A 439 9.80 9.00 -18.76
CA ALA A 439 9.97 7.69 -19.39
C ALA A 439 11.27 7.66 -20.20
N ILE A 440 12.06 6.62 -19.96
CA ILE A 440 13.34 6.40 -20.65
C ILE A 440 13.26 5.05 -21.35
N GLY A 441 13.45 5.02 -22.67
CA GLY A 441 13.52 3.76 -23.43
C GLY A 441 12.23 2.94 -23.42
N ALA A 442 11.06 3.55 -23.24
CA ALA A 442 9.77 2.84 -23.23
C ALA A 442 9.33 2.46 -24.65
N GLU A 443 8.73 1.28 -24.82
CA GLU A 443 8.36 0.75 -26.14
C GLU A 443 6.90 1.03 -26.54
N ARG A 444 5.97 1.05 -25.58
CA ARG A 444 4.58 1.43 -25.85
C ARG A 444 3.96 2.07 -24.63
N LEU A 445 3.65 3.35 -24.74
CA LEU A 445 3.26 4.18 -23.62
C LEU A 445 2.07 5.06 -24.00
N THR A 446 1.05 5.09 -23.15
CA THR A 446 -0.07 6.04 -23.25
C THR A 446 -0.08 6.91 -22.01
N ILE A 447 0.02 8.22 -22.19
CA ILE A 447 -0.09 9.23 -21.13
C ILE A 447 -1.36 10.05 -21.36
N GLY A 448 -2.30 9.84 -20.45
CA GLY A 448 -3.64 10.40 -20.42
C GLY A 448 -4.65 9.53 -21.17
N GLY A 449 -5.74 10.12 -21.65
CA GLY A 449 -6.85 9.41 -22.28
C GLY A 449 -7.85 10.35 -22.92
N GLN A 450 -8.89 9.81 -23.55
CA GLN A 450 -9.84 10.65 -24.27
C GLN A 450 -10.68 11.51 -23.31
N HIS A 451 -10.82 12.80 -23.58
CA HIS A 451 -11.85 13.64 -22.99
C HIS A 451 -13.23 13.26 -23.55
N ARG A 452 -13.79 12.13 -23.11
CA ARG A 452 -15.21 11.83 -23.32
C ARG A 452 -16.01 12.52 -22.21
N SER A 453 -17.11 13.16 -22.59
CA SER A 453 -17.99 13.94 -21.71
C SER A 453 -18.28 13.19 -20.40
N GLY A 454 -17.66 13.65 -19.31
CA GLY A 454 -17.91 13.18 -17.94
C GLY A 454 -16.82 12.33 -17.28
N ALA A 455 -15.83 11.77 -18.02
CA ALA A 455 -14.82 10.88 -17.42
C ALA A 455 -13.45 11.56 -17.18
N ASP A 456 -13.14 12.64 -17.90
CA ASP A 456 -11.87 13.40 -17.82
C ASP A 456 -10.63 12.51 -17.56
N GLU A 457 -10.30 11.63 -18.51
CA GLU A 457 -9.23 10.63 -18.35
C GLU A 457 -7.81 11.23 -18.34
N GLY A 458 -7.70 12.55 -18.49
CA GLY A 458 -6.46 13.29 -18.44
C GLY A 458 -5.71 13.19 -17.13
N ASN A 459 -4.38 13.21 -17.21
CA ASN A 459 -3.57 13.52 -16.03
C ASN A 459 -3.56 15.04 -15.82
N LEU A 460 -3.52 15.45 -14.54
CA LEU A 460 -3.36 16.83 -14.11
C LEU A 460 -1.98 16.98 -13.48
N LEU A 461 -1.11 17.77 -14.11
CA LEU A 461 0.29 17.94 -13.70
C LEU A 461 0.58 19.41 -13.40
N VAL A 462 0.87 19.73 -12.14
CA VAL A 462 1.05 21.11 -11.68
C VAL A 462 2.35 21.26 -10.90
N GLY A 463 3.11 22.34 -11.16
CA GLY A 463 4.28 22.70 -10.36
C GLY A 463 5.53 21.82 -10.56
N HIS A 464 5.59 21.02 -11.63
CA HIS A 464 6.77 20.23 -11.99
C HIS A 464 7.75 21.02 -12.86
N ALA A 465 9.05 20.76 -12.72
CA ALA A 465 10.07 21.39 -13.55
C ALA A 465 9.88 21.03 -15.03
N VAL A 466 9.57 19.75 -15.32
CA VAL A 466 9.03 19.30 -16.61
C VAL A 466 7.84 18.41 -16.32
N ALA A 467 6.67 18.69 -16.88
CA ALA A 467 5.50 17.88 -16.60
C ALA A 467 5.64 16.47 -17.19
N ILE A 468 6.03 16.36 -18.46
CA ILE A 468 6.29 15.09 -19.13
C ILE A 468 7.65 15.14 -19.81
N HIS A 469 8.55 14.23 -19.44
CA HIS A 469 9.89 14.08 -20.01
C HIS A 469 10.06 12.68 -20.59
N LEU A 470 10.25 12.58 -21.90
CA LEU A 470 10.47 11.30 -22.59
C LEU A 470 11.85 11.30 -23.26
N THR A 471 12.62 10.25 -23.03
CA THR A 471 13.97 10.08 -23.60
C THR A 471 14.08 8.71 -24.25
N ASP A 472 14.55 8.67 -25.49
CA ASP A 472 14.85 7.43 -26.23
C ASP A 472 13.69 6.41 -26.30
N CYS A 473 12.44 6.86 -26.23
CA CYS A 473 11.28 5.98 -26.40
C CYS A 473 11.23 5.46 -27.84
N THR A 474 11.36 4.14 -28.01
CA THR A 474 11.60 3.51 -29.31
C THR A 474 10.34 3.06 -30.04
N GLY A 475 9.23 2.88 -29.32
CA GLY A 475 7.96 2.50 -29.94
C GLY A 475 6.83 3.49 -29.65
N PRO A 476 5.59 3.15 -30.03
CA PRO A 476 4.52 4.14 -30.11
C PRO A 476 4.19 4.79 -28.76
N VAL A 477 4.29 6.12 -28.71
CA VAL A 477 3.86 6.92 -27.56
C VAL A 477 2.65 7.77 -27.92
N VAL A 478 1.66 7.79 -27.04
CA VAL A 478 0.48 8.66 -27.12
C VAL A 478 0.44 9.57 -25.90
N ILE A 479 0.31 10.87 -26.13
CA ILE A 479 0.05 11.87 -25.10
C ILE A 479 -1.26 12.59 -25.43
N GLU A 480 -2.33 12.31 -24.69
CA GLU A 480 -3.66 12.88 -24.95
C GLU A 480 -4.46 13.09 -23.66
N GLY A 481 -5.35 14.06 -23.66
CA GLY A 481 -6.21 14.42 -22.54
C GLY A 481 -5.56 15.18 -21.38
N ASN A 482 -4.26 15.46 -21.41
CA ASN A 482 -3.57 15.95 -20.21
C ASN A 482 -3.79 17.44 -19.99
N THR A 483 -3.92 17.83 -18.72
CA THR A 483 -3.86 19.23 -18.27
C THR A 483 -2.55 19.47 -17.55
N ILE A 484 -1.72 20.35 -18.12
CA ILE A 484 -0.36 20.63 -17.68
C ILE A 484 -0.26 22.11 -17.32
N GLY A 485 0.22 22.41 -16.12
CA GLY A 485 0.50 23.77 -15.67
C GLY A 485 -0.74 24.61 -15.34
N ALA A 486 -1.92 24.00 -15.27
CA ALA A 486 -3.17 24.63 -14.85
C ALA A 486 -3.82 23.86 -13.70
N LEU A 487 -4.60 24.54 -12.87
CA LEU A 487 -5.39 23.95 -11.80
C LEU A 487 -6.62 23.18 -12.35
N PRO A 488 -7.35 22.38 -11.54
CA PRO A 488 -8.54 21.66 -12.01
C PRO A 488 -9.63 22.57 -12.61
N ASP A 489 -9.74 23.81 -12.10
CA ASP A 489 -10.64 24.85 -12.62
C ASP A 489 -10.07 25.59 -13.85
N ARG A 490 -8.91 25.15 -14.35
CA ARG A 490 -8.14 25.69 -15.46
C ARG A 490 -7.55 27.08 -15.22
N SER A 491 -7.52 27.54 -13.97
CA SER A 491 -6.83 28.76 -13.59
C SER A 491 -5.31 28.55 -13.47
N ALA A 492 -4.56 29.65 -13.50
CA ALA A 492 -3.11 29.61 -13.34
C ALA A 492 -2.72 29.30 -11.89
N PRO A 493 -1.82 28.32 -11.64
CA PRO A 493 -1.30 28.10 -10.31
C PRO A 493 -0.43 29.29 -9.89
N ALA A 494 -0.60 29.75 -8.65
CA ALA A 494 0.26 30.80 -8.10
C ALA A 494 1.72 30.31 -8.05
N GLY A 495 2.63 30.98 -8.78
CA GLY A 495 4.06 30.71 -8.73
C GLY A 495 4.56 29.50 -9.54
N GLY A 496 3.74 28.92 -10.41
CA GLY A 496 4.15 27.76 -11.22
C GLY A 496 5.30 28.08 -12.19
N ARG A 497 6.43 27.39 -12.01
CA ARG A 497 7.51 27.26 -13.01
C ARG A 497 7.47 25.83 -13.53
N GLY A 498 7.57 25.65 -14.84
CA GLY A 498 7.58 24.30 -15.40
C GLY A 498 7.45 24.27 -16.92
N PHE A 499 8.33 23.50 -17.56
CA PHE A 499 8.21 23.08 -18.95
C PHE A 499 7.00 22.16 -19.10
N GLY A 500 6.33 22.22 -20.25
CA GLY A 500 5.23 21.32 -20.56
C GLY A 500 5.72 19.91 -20.88
N ILE A 501 5.91 19.63 -22.16
CA ILE A 501 6.34 18.32 -22.67
C ILE A 501 7.73 18.45 -23.27
N THR A 502 8.67 17.60 -22.85
CA THR A 502 10.01 17.50 -23.44
C THR A 502 10.23 16.10 -23.99
N LEU A 503 10.60 16.02 -25.27
CA LEU A 503 10.92 14.79 -25.98
C LEU A 503 12.37 14.85 -26.45
N GLU A 504 13.17 13.83 -26.13
CA GLU A 504 14.54 13.67 -26.58
C GLU A 504 14.74 12.27 -27.18
N GLY A 505 15.27 12.16 -28.40
CA GLY A 505 15.58 10.86 -29.02
C GLY A 505 14.36 9.95 -29.30
N CYS A 506 13.13 10.45 -29.11
CA CYS A 506 11.92 9.64 -29.20
C CYS A 506 11.50 9.38 -30.65
N ALA A 507 10.95 8.19 -30.89
CA ALA A 507 10.36 7.79 -32.17
C ALA A 507 8.84 7.60 -32.05
N SER A 508 8.09 7.91 -33.12
CA SER A 508 6.67 7.59 -33.25
C SER A 508 5.79 8.14 -32.10
N VAL A 509 5.93 9.43 -31.81
CA VAL A 509 5.16 10.11 -30.74
C VAL A 509 3.97 10.86 -31.32
N ARG A 510 2.80 10.71 -30.70
CA ARG A 510 1.60 11.50 -30.99
C ARG A 510 1.19 12.32 -29.77
N ILE A 511 1.12 13.63 -29.91
CA ILE A 511 0.61 14.58 -28.91
C ILE A 511 -0.69 15.18 -29.43
N GLY A 512 -1.83 14.77 -28.87
CA GLY A 512 -3.14 15.17 -29.37
C GLY A 512 -4.17 14.07 -29.28
N PRO A 513 -5.46 14.33 -29.57
CA PRO A 513 -6.49 13.31 -29.50
C PRO A 513 -6.33 12.28 -30.61
N ARG A 514 -6.69 11.02 -30.36
CA ARG A 514 -6.80 10.03 -31.42
C ARG A 514 -8.02 10.42 -32.24
N ILE A 515 -7.80 10.92 -33.46
CA ILE A 515 -8.88 11.09 -34.42
C ILE A 515 -9.41 9.69 -34.68
N ALA A 516 -10.53 9.34 -34.04
CA ALA A 516 -11.33 8.26 -34.56
C ALA A 516 -11.78 8.74 -35.93
N GLU A 517 -11.50 7.97 -36.98
CA GLU A 517 -11.92 8.22 -38.37
C GLU A 517 -13.45 8.32 -38.55
N THR A 518 -14.21 8.42 -37.46
CA THR A 518 -15.63 8.72 -37.44
C THR A 518 -15.84 10.17 -37.90
N THR A 519 -16.18 10.26 -39.19
CA THR A 519 -16.83 11.38 -39.88
C THR A 519 -15.98 12.64 -40.11
N ALA A 520 -14.99 12.48 -40.97
CA ALA A 520 -14.59 13.52 -41.91
C ALA A 520 -15.75 13.82 -42.89
N SER A 521 -16.80 14.51 -42.43
CA SER A 521 -17.57 15.39 -43.31
C SER A 521 -16.89 16.74 -43.24
N GLY A 522 -16.28 17.19 -44.34
CA GLY A 522 -15.37 18.33 -44.42
C GLY A 522 -15.99 19.71 -44.15
N GLY A 523 -16.67 19.88 -43.02
CA GLY A 523 -16.94 21.18 -42.44
C GLY A 523 -15.72 21.65 -41.67
N GLU A 524 -15.32 22.90 -41.87
CA GLU A 524 -14.35 23.57 -41.01
C GLU A 524 -14.69 23.31 -39.55
N ALA A 525 -13.68 22.97 -38.73
CA ALA A 525 -13.87 22.80 -37.30
C ALA A 525 -14.58 24.05 -36.77
N PRO A 526 -15.80 23.93 -36.22
CA PRO A 526 -16.63 25.10 -35.92
C PRO A 526 -15.86 26.06 -35.03
N THR A 527 -15.82 27.34 -35.42
CA THR A 527 -15.23 28.43 -34.65
C THR A 527 -15.98 28.55 -33.32
N GLY A 528 -15.57 27.77 -32.34
CA GLY A 528 -16.36 27.56 -31.13
C GLY A 528 -16.26 26.16 -30.51
N VAL A 529 -15.33 25.31 -30.95
CA VAL A 529 -14.98 24.07 -30.22
C VAL A 529 -14.76 24.44 -28.74
N PRO A 530 -15.67 24.07 -27.82
CA PRO A 530 -15.50 24.38 -26.41
C PRO A 530 -14.16 23.82 -25.93
N SER A 531 -13.50 24.54 -25.02
CA SER A 531 -12.18 24.16 -24.52
C SER A 531 -12.14 22.78 -23.83
N SER A 532 -13.29 22.15 -23.62
CA SER A 532 -13.45 20.76 -23.19
C SER A 532 -13.10 19.72 -24.24
N LEU A 533 -12.83 20.10 -25.50
CA LEU A 533 -12.54 19.19 -26.62
C LEU A 533 -11.09 19.23 -27.11
N TYR A 534 -10.20 20.03 -26.49
CA TYR A 534 -8.78 19.98 -26.85
C TYR A 534 -8.17 18.65 -26.43
N GLY A 535 -7.24 18.15 -27.24
CA GLY A 535 -6.44 16.97 -26.97
C GLY A 535 -5.66 17.12 -25.68
N ASN A 536 -4.75 18.09 -25.60
CA ASN A 536 -4.08 18.45 -24.35
C ASN A 536 -4.21 19.95 -24.08
N LEU A 537 -4.22 20.32 -22.80
CA LEU A 537 -4.14 21.67 -22.30
C LEU A 537 -2.74 21.88 -21.70
N ILE A 538 -1.89 22.66 -22.38
CA ILE A 538 -0.49 22.84 -22.01
C ILE A 538 -0.26 24.30 -21.69
N MET A 539 -0.16 24.62 -20.40
CA MET A 539 -0.04 25.97 -19.88
C MET A 539 1.35 26.16 -19.25
N PRO A 540 2.41 26.32 -20.06
CA PRO A 540 3.76 26.50 -19.55
C PRO A 540 3.84 27.72 -18.60
N GLY A 541 4.68 27.61 -17.58
CA GLY A 541 4.98 28.72 -16.68
C GLY A 541 5.86 29.79 -17.35
N ARG A 542 6.12 30.88 -16.63
CA ARG A 542 7.00 31.95 -17.12
C ARG A 542 8.40 31.41 -17.43
N GLY A 543 9.00 31.81 -18.56
CA GLY A 543 10.37 31.39 -18.90
C GLY A 543 10.48 29.96 -19.43
N SER A 544 9.38 29.33 -19.83
CA SER A 544 9.36 27.90 -20.19
C SER A 544 8.76 27.64 -21.56
N ILE A 545 8.97 26.41 -22.03
CA ILE A 545 8.54 25.92 -23.35
C ILE A 545 7.33 24.99 -23.15
N GLY A 546 6.28 25.19 -23.96
CA GLY A 546 5.11 24.31 -23.98
C GLY A 546 5.46 22.90 -24.43
N ILE A 547 6.01 22.75 -25.65
CA ILE A 547 6.51 21.48 -26.18
C ILE A 547 7.93 21.66 -26.73
N SER A 548 8.89 20.88 -26.26
CA SER A 548 10.27 20.87 -26.73
C SER A 548 10.63 19.52 -27.33
N LEU A 549 11.17 19.51 -28.56
CA LEU A 549 11.64 18.32 -29.27
C LEU A 549 13.15 18.41 -29.50
N GLY A 550 13.89 17.36 -29.17
CA GLY A 550 15.32 17.20 -29.49
C GLY A 550 15.59 15.84 -30.13
N SER A 551 16.25 15.80 -31.28
CA SER A 551 16.64 14.54 -31.97
C SER A 551 15.51 13.52 -32.15
N CYS A 552 14.25 13.98 -32.30
CA CYS A 552 13.08 13.10 -32.38
C CYS A 552 12.75 12.70 -33.83
N SER A 553 12.01 11.61 -34.01
CA SER A 553 11.52 11.20 -35.32
C SER A 553 10.06 10.78 -35.35
N SER A 554 9.36 11.14 -36.43
CA SER A 554 7.95 10.79 -36.64
C SER A 554 7.04 11.27 -35.50
N VAL A 555 7.14 12.56 -35.17
CA VAL A 555 6.31 13.20 -34.14
C VAL A 555 5.11 13.89 -34.79
N GLN A 556 3.90 13.63 -34.29
CA GLN A 556 2.68 14.34 -34.68
C GLN A 556 2.13 15.13 -33.49
N ILE A 557 1.92 16.44 -33.66
CA ILE A 557 1.35 17.34 -32.66
C ILE A 557 0.07 17.94 -33.23
N GLU A 558 -1.11 17.59 -32.73
CA GLU A 558 -2.39 18.05 -33.30
C GLU A 558 -3.49 18.19 -32.24
N GLY A 559 -4.42 19.13 -32.43
CA GLY A 559 -5.61 19.26 -31.58
C GLY A 559 -5.32 19.80 -30.18
N ASN A 560 -4.15 20.40 -29.92
CA ASN A 560 -3.76 20.87 -28.58
C ASN A 560 -4.04 22.36 -28.39
N LEU A 561 -4.27 22.77 -27.13
CA LEU A 561 -4.20 24.16 -26.68
C LEU A 561 -2.89 24.38 -25.93
N ILE A 562 -2.03 25.25 -26.45
CA ILE A 562 -0.70 25.54 -25.91
C ILE A 562 -0.60 27.03 -25.58
N GLY A 563 -0.37 27.35 -24.31
CA GLY A 563 -0.30 28.71 -23.79
C GLY A 563 -1.64 29.30 -23.37
N TRP A 564 -1.59 30.39 -22.61
CA TRP A 564 -2.73 31.00 -21.93
C TRP A 564 -3.61 31.82 -22.90
N GLU A 565 -4.92 31.60 -22.87
CA GLU A 565 -5.87 32.36 -23.70
C GLU A 565 -6.12 33.79 -23.17
N ASP A 566 -6.11 33.96 -21.84
CA ASP A 566 -6.31 35.25 -21.17
C ASP A 566 -4.96 35.94 -20.90
N PRO A 567 -4.69 37.09 -21.56
CA PRO A 567 -3.59 38.00 -21.27
C PRO A 567 -3.29 38.28 -19.80
N ALA A 568 -4.33 38.46 -18.99
CA ALA A 568 -4.20 38.89 -17.60
C ALA A 568 -3.82 37.75 -16.67
N ALA A 569 -4.06 36.50 -17.09
CA ALA A 569 -3.80 35.30 -16.30
C ALA A 569 -2.42 34.66 -16.61
N ALA A 570 -1.72 35.12 -17.65
CA ALA A 570 -0.52 34.47 -18.17
C ALA A 570 0.78 34.92 -17.46
N PRO A 571 1.49 34.04 -16.74
CA PRO A 571 2.86 34.28 -16.34
C PRO A 571 3.76 34.10 -17.59
N GLY A 572 4.05 35.18 -18.33
CA GLY A 572 4.65 35.18 -19.69
C GLY A 572 5.64 34.04 -20.04
N GLY A 573 5.15 33.03 -20.77
CA GLY A 573 5.96 31.92 -21.27
C GLY A 573 6.73 32.30 -22.54
N ASP A 574 7.92 31.72 -22.72
CA ASP A 574 8.87 32.14 -23.76
C ASP A 574 8.55 31.47 -25.10
N GLN A 575 8.16 30.18 -25.13
CA GLN A 575 7.94 29.46 -26.39
C GLN A 575 6.76 28.46 -26.35
N GLY A 576 5.98 28.41 -27.44
CA GLY A 576 4.88 27.45 -27.59
C GLY A 576 5.38 26.06 -27.95
N ILE A 577 5.97 25.93 -29.15
CA ILE A 577 6.61 24.69 -29.62
C ILE A 577 8.03 24.99 -30.08
N ARG A 578 9.01 24.22 -29.60
CA ARG A 578 10.39 24.24 -30.04
C ARG A 578 10.77 22.92 -30.69
N VAL A 579 11.27 22.99 -31.92
CA VAL A 579 11.83 21.84 -32.65
C VAL A 579 13.34 22.04 -32.79
N GLY A 580 14.11 21.22 -32.09
CA GLY A 580 15.57 21.26 -32.08
C GLY A 580 16.21 20.56 -33.27
N LEU A 581 17.55 20.65 -33.29
CA LEU A 581 18.39 20.05 -34.33
C LEU A 581 18.19 18.54 -34.42
N ALA A 582 18.37 17.98 -35.61
CA ALA A 582 18.27 16.54 -35.91
C ALA A 582 16.88 15.91 -35.69
N CYS A 583 15.83 16.72 -35.48
CA CYS A 583 14.47 16.22 -35.58
C CYS A 583 14.12 15.92 -37.05
N ARG A 584 13.37 14.84 -37.29
CA ARG A 584 12.93 14.43 -38.64
C ARG A 584 11.46 14.01 -38.71
N ALA A 585 10.80 14.28 -39.82
CA ALA A 585 9.41 13.90 -40.08
C ALA A 585 8.46 14.40 -38.96
N ILE A 586 8.53 15.70 -38.67
CA ILE A 586 7.74 16.35 -37.62
C ILE A 586 6.50 16.98 -38.26
N ARG A 587 5.31 16.60 -37.78
CA ARG A 587 4.03 17.16 -38.23
C ARG A 587 3.39 17.95 -37.10
N ILE A 588 3.18 19.24 -37.32
CA ILE A 588 2.52 20.14 -36.37
C ILE A 588 1.22 20.63 -37.01
N GLY A 589 0.12 20.13 -36.47
CA GLY A 589 -1.25 20.34 -36.90
C GLY A 589 -1.73 19.24 -37.85
N GLY A 590 -2.86 19.46 -38.51
CA GLY A 590 -3.56 18.43 -39.29
C GLY A 590 -5.03 18.79 -39.51
N SER A 591 -5.93 17.81 -39.45
CA SER A 591 -7.37 18.02 -39.53
C SER A 591 -7.97 18.87 -38.39
N LEU A 592 -7.44 18.76 -37.16
CA LEU A 592 -7.94 19.47 -35.99
C LEU A 592 -7.20 20.79 -35.72
N GLY A 593 -5.96 20.91 -36.22
CA GLY A 593 -5.09 22.06 -35.95
C GLY A 593 -4.63 22.17 -34.49
N ASN A 594 -3.58 22.93 -34.19
CA ASN A 594 -3.28 23.35 -32.82
C ASN A 594 -3.69 24.81 -32.59
N ARG A 595 -4.07 25.14 -31.36
CA ARG A 595 -4.24 26.51 -30.93
C ARG A 595 -3.06 26.91 -30.04
N ILE A 596 -2.25 27.84 -30.52
CA ILE A 596 -1.04 28.32 -29.83
C ILE A 596 -1.27 29.79 -29.47
N CYS A 597 -1.30 30.07 -28.17
CA CYS A 597 -1.63 31.38 -27.62
C CYS A 597 -0.41 31.99 -26.92
N ARG A 598 -0.14 33.27 -27.23
CA ARG A 598 0.77 34.19 -26.49
C ARG A 598 2.01 33.54 -25.89
N ASN A 599 2.95 33.16 -26.75
CA ASN A 599 4.34 32.94 -26.38
C ASN A 599 5.22 33.95 -27.10
N ASP A 600 6.36 34.34 -26.52
CA ASP A 600 7.33 35.24 -27.18
C ASP A 600 7.79 34.66 -28.53
N GLN A 601 7.84 33.33 -28.64
CA GLN A 601 7.95 32.60 -29.91
C GLN A 601 6.90 31.48 -29.98
N ASN A 602 5.95 31.59 -30.90
CA ASN A 602 4.85 30.61 -30.96
C ASN A 602 5.32 29.23 -31.44
N VAL A 603 6.12 29.19 -32.51
CA VAL A 603 6.78 27.97 -33.01
C VAL A 603 8.19 28.35 -33.46
N GLY A 604 9.21 27.72 -32.89
CA GLY A 604 10.61 27.86 -33.29
C GLY A 604 11.14 26.54 -33.84
N VAL A 605 11.65 26.56 -35.07
CA VAL A 605 12.30 25.42 -35.73
C VAL A 605 13.79 25.75 -35.90
N TYR A 606 14.66 24.85 -35.47
CA TYR A 606 16.11 25.06 -35.46
C TYR A 606 16.83 23.86 -36.08
N GLY A 607 17.08 23.92 -37.40
CA GLY A 607 17.81 22.90 -38.17
C GLY A 607 17.24 21.48 -38.05
N ALA A 608 15.92 21.38 -38.21
CA ALA A 608 15.19 20.12 -38.32
C ALA A 608 14.89 19.83 -39.79
N ASP A 609 14.93 18.55 -40.17
CA ASP A 609 14.59 18.10 -41.51
C ASP A 609 13.10 17.69 -41.56
N ASP A 610 12.41 18.00 -42.65
CA ASP A 610 11.02 17.53 -42.89
C ASP A 610 10.03 17.92 -41.76
N VAL A 611 9.90 19.23 -41.51
CA VAL A 611 8.87 19.80 -40.62
C VAL A 611 7.69 20.31 -41.44
N THR A 612 6.51 19.76 -41.19
CA THR A 612 5.25 20.17 -41.84
C THR A 612 4.34 20.89 -40.85
N LEU A 613 3.87 22.08 -41.22
CA LEU A 613 2.94 22.92 -40.45
C LEU A 613 1.60 23.03 -41.20
N THR A 614 0.49 22.55 -40.61
CA THR A 614 -0.84 22.58 -41.26
C THR A 614 -1.95 22.97 -40.29
N ASN A 615 -2.84 23.89 -40.69
CA ASN A 615 -4.05 24.28 -39.94
C ASN A 615 -3.82 24.72 -38.48
N ASN A 616 -2.70 25.36 -38.15
CA ASN A 616 -2.47 25.90 -36.81
C ASN A 616 -3.06 27.31 -36.65
N LYS A 617 -3.75 27.56 -35.55
CA LYS A 617 -4.22 28.90 -35.16
C LYS A 617 -3.26 29.50 -34.15
N ILE A 618 -2.50 30.50 -34.59
CA ILE A 618 -1.51 31.20 -33.77
C ILE A 618 -2.05 32.58 -33.41
N ARG A 619 -2.12 32.89 -32.11
CA ARG A 619 -2.51 34.22 -31.61
C ARG A 619 -1.33 34.85 -30.87
N SER A 620 -0.61 35.74 -31.54
CA SER A 620 0.52 36.48 -30.95
C SER A 620 0.05 37.55 -29.96
N ALA A 621 0.85 37.80 -28.92
CA ALA A 621 0.62 38.83 -27.91
C ALA A 621 0.98 40.24 -28.38
N THR A 622 1.87 40.33 -29.37
CA THR A 622 2.67 41.52 -29.69
C THR A 622 2.84 41.63 -31.20
N ALA A 623 2.60 42.82 -31.75
CA ALA A 623 2.83 43.12 -33.15
C ALA A 623 4.35 43.13 -33.42
N GLY A 624 4.92 41.99 -33.82
CA GLY A 624 6.36 41.82 -34.07
C GLY A 624 6.83 40.37 -34.00
N ASP A 625 6.18 39.53 -33.18
CA ASP A 625 6.57 38.14 -32.97
C ASP A 625 5.87 37.23 -33.99
N GLY A 626 6.44 37.19 -35.19
CA GLY A 626 6.03 36.31 -36.28
C GLY A 626 6.37 34.84 -36.02
N VAL A 627 5.83 33.96 -36.85
CA VAL A 627 6.34 32.57 -36.95
C VAL A 627 7.77 32.66 -37.47
N LEU A 628 8.74 32.39 -36.61
CA LEU A 628 10.15 32.37 -37.01
C LEU A 628 10.45 30.98 -37.56
N ILE A 629 10.13 30.77 -38.83
CA ILE A 629 10.58 29.61 -39.60
C ILE A 629 12.03 29.91 -40.01
N GLY A 630 12.98 29.64 -39.11
CA GLY A 630 14.39 29.60 -39.47
C GLY A 630 14.67 28.33 -40.25
N PHE A 631 14.99 28.45 -41.54
CA PHE A 631 15.54 27.35 -42.33
C PHE A 631 17.04 27.20 -42.06
#